data_AF-A0A162N833-F1
#
_entry.id   AF-A0A162N833-F1
#
_cell.length_a   1.000
_cell.length_b   1.000
_cell.length_c   1.000
_cell.angle_alpha   90.00
_cell.angle_beta   90.00
_cell.angle_gamma   90.00
#
_symmetry.space_group_name_H-M   'P 1'
#
loop_
_entity.id
_entity.type
_entity.pdbx_description
1 polymer ?
#
loop_
_entity_poly.entity_id
_entity_poly.type
_entity_poly.pdbx_seq_one_letter_code
_entity_poly.pdbx_strand_id
1 'polypeptide(L)'
;MVGVGVLIFIGFTQILETPFHLFMRGNPAIAPILENPFVFALYGGLTAGIFEELGRFVAFFFLLKKYQEYKDGFAYGIGHGGIESILVGGFSAFQALIFANSINSGSFAQMVEKMPELSRLQDLLIQQPAYLYFLGSFERIMALVLQIAFTMLVLYAVKQKKYIFLVYAVLFHAFVDFFAALYQTKTINIFVAEGITLLFTIGAVILIRKMKEKLMSVPE
;
A
#
# COMPACT_ATOMS: atom_id res chain seq x y z
N MET A 1 -8.03 -11.66 -13.74
CA MET A 1 -7.66 -11.54 -12.31
C MET A 1 -6.82 -10.30 -12.07
N VAL A 2 -5.63 -10.18 -12.68
CA VAL A 2 -4.76 -8.97 -12.58
C VAL A 2 -5.55 -7.66 -12.78
N GLY A 3 -6.22 -7.51 -13.92
CA GLY A 3 -6.99 -6.28 -14.21
C GLY A 3 -8.13 -6.00 -13.23
N VAL A 4 -8.73 -7.03 -12.63
CA VAL A 4 -9.77 -6.84 -11.59
C VAL A 4 -9.12 -6.33 -10.30
N GLY A 5 -7.95 -6.84 -9.91
CA GLY A 5 -7.17 -6.30 -8.80
C GLY A 5 -6.82 -4.83 -8.99
N VAL A 6 -6.37 -4.47 -10.19
CA VAL A 6 -6.07 -3.06 -10.54
C VAL A 6 -7.31 -2.17 -10.39
N LEU A 7 -8.43 -2.57 -11.00
CA LEU A 7 -9.65 -1.77 -10.99
C LEU A 7 -10.26 -1.66 -9.58
N ILE A 8 -10.17 -2.72 -8.78
CA ILE A 8 -10.69 -2.71 -7.40
C ILE A 8 -9.84 -1.82 -6.50
N PHE A 9 -8.51 -1.87 -6.60
CA PHE A 9 -7.65 -0.93 -5.88
C PHE A 9 -8.05 0.51 -6.22
N ILE A 10 -8.07 0.87 -7.52
CA ILE A 10 -8.43 2.23 -7.95
C ILE A 10 -9.84 2.61 -7.45
N GLY A 11 -10.81 1.72 -7.57
CA GLY A 11 -12.18 1.97 -7.12
C GLY A 11 -12.29 2.20 -5.62
N PHE A 12 -11.68 1.34 -4.80
CA PHE A 12 -11.85 1.41 -3.35
C PHE A 12 -10.91 2.41 -2.69
N THR A 13 -9.67 2.55 -3.14
CA THR A 13 -8.72 3.48 -2.53
C THR A 13 -8.83 4.87 -3.17
N GLN A 14 -8.64 4.96 -4.48
CA GLN A 14 -8.55 6.27 -5.14
C GLN A 14 -9.91 6.97 -5.25
N ILE A 15 -11.00 6.23 -5.49
CA ILE A 15 -12.33 6.81 -5.71
C ILE A 15 -13.18 6.87 -4.43
N LEU A 16 -13.04 5.94 -3.48
CA LEU A 16 -13.85 5.92 -2.26
C LEU A 16 -13.09 6.38 -1.01
N GLU A 17 -11.92 5.80 -0.74
CA GLU A 17 -11.12 6.12 0.45
C GLU A 17 -10.57 7.55 0.43
N THR A 18 -10.04 8.02 -0.71
CA THR A 18 -9.47 9.38 -0.81
C THR A 18 -10.51 10.45 -0.48
N PRO A 19 -11.72 10.47 -1.06
CA PRO A 19 -12.76 11.41 -0.63
C PRO A 19 -13.17 11.26 0.83
N PHE A 20 -13.16 10.03 1.36
CA PHE A 20 -13.41 9.80 2.78
C PHE A 20 -12.36 10.47 3.68
N HIS A 21 -11.08 10.39 3.33
CA HIS A 21 -10.02 11.13 4.02
C HIS A 21 -10.21 12.64 3.93
N LEU A 22 -10.59 13.17 2.76
CA LEU A 22 -10.87 14.59 2.59
C LEU A 22 -12.03 15.05 3.47
N PHE A 23 -13.11 14.27 3.54
CA PHE A 23 -14.26 14.54 4.42
C PHE A 23 -13.86 14.54 5.90
N MET A 24 -13.11 13.53 6.35
CA MET A 24 -12.70 13.39 7.75
C MET A 24 -11.73 14.50 8.18
N ARG A 25 -10.77 14.86 7.33
CA ARG A 25 -9.82 15.96 7.60
C ARG A 25 -10.43 17.35 7.43
N GLY A 26 -11.50 17.49 6.65
CA GLY A 26 -12.25 18.74 6.52
C GLY A 26 -13.24 18.98 7.68
N ASN A 27 -13.53 17.96 8.50
CA ASN A 27 -14.47 18.08 9.61
C ASN A 27 -13.80 18.77 10.83
N PRO A 28 -14.30 19.94 11.29
CA PRO A 28 -13.69 20.69 12.39
C PRO A 28 -13.61 19.94 13.72
N ALA A 29 -14.47 18.96 13.97
CA ALA A 29 -14.45 18.16 15.20
C ALA A 29 -13.40 17.03 15.15
N ILE A 30 -13.02 16.59 13.95
CA ILE A 30 -12.14 15.44 13.74
C ILE A 30 -10.72 15.89 13.39
N ALA A 31 -10.58 16.95 12.59
CA ALA A 31 -9.29 17.45 12.13
C ALA A 31 -8.29 17.69 13.27
N PRO A 32 -8.64 18.34 14.40
CA PRO A 32 -7.70 18.55 15.51
C PRO A 32 -7.28 17.25 16.18
N ILE A 33 -8.15 16.23 16.20
CA ILE A 33 -7.85 14.93 16.80
C ILE A 33 -6.82 14.18 15.95
N LEU A 34 -6.92 14.31 14.62
CA LEU A 34 -5.98 13.72 13.66
C LEU A 34 -4.60 14.40 13.63
N GLU A 35 -4.40 15.50 14.36
CA GLU A 35 -3.05 16.07 14.55
C GLU A 35 -2.19 15.21 15.48
N ASN A 36 -2.81 14.39 16.35
CA ASN A 36 -2.07 13.43 17.14
C ASN A 36 -1.55 12.29 16.24
N PRO A 37 -0.24 12.04 16.18
CA PRO A 37 0.33 11.10 15.23
C PRO A 37 -0.11 9.65 15.44
N PHE A 38 -0.38 9.24 16.68
CA PHE A 38 -0.87 7.89 16.98
C PHE A 38 -2.32 7.72 16.56
N VAL A 39 -3.15 8.75 16.77
CA VAL A 39 -4.55 8.72 16.31
C VAL A 39 -4.61 8.76 14.78
N PHE A 40 -3.79 9.60 14.16
CA PHE A 40 -3.62 9.64 12.71
C PHE A 40 -3.24 8.28 12.14
N ALA A 41 -2.22 7.63 12.72
CA ALA A 41 -1.74 6.34 12.26
C ALA A 41 -2.79 5.23 12.45
N LEU A 42 -3.51 5.23 13.58
CA LEU A 42 -4.57 4.26 13.85
C LEU A 42 -5.73 4.45 12.87
N TYR A 43 -6.16 5.70 12.69
CA TYR A 43 -7.20 6.05 11.72
C TYR A 43 -6.80 5.67 10.29
N GLY A 44 -5.59 6.06 9.86
CA GLY A 44 -5.09 5.81 8.52
C GLY A 44 -5.00 4.33 8.22
N GLY A 45 -4.32 3.56 9.08
CA GLY A 45 -4.17 2.12 8.89
C GLY A 45 -5.50 1.37 8.91
N LEU A 46 -6.41 1.69 9.85
CA LEU A 46 -7.75 1.07 9.86
C LEU A 46 -8.54 1.42 8.61
N THR A 47 -8.48 2.67 8.15
CA THR A 47 -9.20 3.11 6.95
C THR A 47 -8.69 2.36 5.72
N ALA A 48 -7.37 2.32 5.50
CA ALA A 48 -6.75 1.59 4.40
C ALA A 48 -7.12 0.10 4.45
N GLY A 49 -6.92 -0.55 5.60
CA GLY A 49 -7.29 -1.94 5.80
C GLY A 49 -8.77 -2.23 5.55
N ILE A 50 -9.68 -1.33 5.92
CA ILE A 50 -11.11 -1.50 5.64
C ILE A 50 -11.40 -1.35 4.15
N PHE A 51 -10.99 -0.25 3.51
CA PHE A 51 -11.33 0.01 2.11
C PHE A 51 -10.72 -1.04 1.19
N GLU A 52 -9.46 -1.36 1.37
CA GLU A 52 -8.76 -2.32 0.51
C GLU A 52 -9.29 -3.75 0.67
N GLU A 53 -9.47 -4.23 1.91
CA GLU A 53 -9.93 -5.60 2.13
C GLU A 53 -11.42 -5.76 1.82
N LEU A 54 -12.26 -4.73 2.01
CA LEU A 54 -13.63 -4.74 1.51
C LEU A 54 -13.68 -4.75 -0.01
N GLY A 55 -12.77 -4.03 -0.68
CA GLY A 55 -12.63 -4.10 -2.13
C GLY A 55 -12.32 -5.52 -2.60
N ARG A 56 -11.33 -6.16 -1.98
CA ARG A 56 -11.00 -7.58 -2.22
C ARG A 56 -12.20 -8.49 -1.98
N PHE A 57 -12.91 -8.27 -0.87
CA PHE A 57 -14.09 -9.05 -0.54
C PHE A 57 -15.16 -8.92 -1.63
N VAL A 58 -15.49 -7.71 -2.05
CA VAL A 58 -16.45 -7.45 -3.14
C VAL A 58 -15.99 -8.13 -4.44
N ALA A 59 -14.70 -8.06 -4.75
CA ALA A 59 -14.15 -8.71 -5.93
C ALA A 59 -14.37 -10.23 -5.91
N PHE A 60 -13.96 -10.92 -4.84
CA PHE A 60 -14.10 -12.39 -4.76
C PHE A 60 -15.53 -12.86 -4.53
N PHE A 61 -16.30 -12.10 -3.76
CA PHE A 61 -17.67 -12.45 -3.41
C PHE A 61 -18.65 -12.20 -4.55
N PHE A 62 -18.47 -11.13 -5.35
CA PHE A 62 -19.41 -10.77 -6.42
C PHE A 62 -18.87 -11.00 -7.82
N LEU A 63 -17.68 -10.48 -8.14
CA LEU A 63 -17.15 -10.43 -9.52
C LEU A 63 -16.46 -11.73 -9.93
N LEU A 64 -15.74 -12.35 -9.00
CA LEU A 64 -14.86 -13.49 -9.23
C LEU A 64 -15.37 -14.78 -8.62
N LYS A 65 -16.70 -14.94 -8.47
CA LYS A 65 -17.34 -16.15 -7.89
C LYS A 65 -16.86 -17.47 -8.52
N LYS A 66 -16.52 -17.45 -9.82
CA LYS A 66 -16.04 -18.61 -10.58
C LYS A 66 -14.50 -18.74 -10.60
N TYR A 67 -13.78 -17.77 -10.06
CA TYR A 67 -12.32 -17.64 -10.11
C TYR A 67 -11.76 -17.46 -8.70
N GLN A 68 -11.76 -18.57 -7.95
CA GLN A 68 -11.38 -18.62 -6.54
C GLN A 68 -10.30 -19.69 -6.29
N GLU A 69 -9.48 -19.97 -7.28
CA GLU A 69 -8.30 -20.83 -7.12
C GLU A 69 -7.11 -20.03 -6.59
N TYR A 70 -6.11 -20.74 -6.06
CA TYR A 70 -4.86 -20.11 -5.61
C TYR A 70 -4.24 -19.19 -6.68
N LYS A 71 -4.22 -19.63 -7.94
CA LYS A 71 -3.67 -18.86 -9.06
C LYS A 71 -4.47 -17.57 -9.32
N ASP A 72 -5.77 -17.58 -9.06
CA ASP A 72 -6.64 -16.44 -9.28
C ASP A 72 -6.38 -15.37 -8.21
N GLY A 73 -6.30 -15.80 -6.95
CA GLY A 73 -5.88 -14.94 -5.84
C GLY A 73 -4.48 -14.36 -6.05
N PHE A 74 -3.53 -15.20 -6.48
CA PHE A 74 -2.15 -14.74 -6.72
C PHE A 74 -2.10 -13.67 -7.82
N ALA A 75 -2.76 -13.93 -8.95
CA ALA A 75 -2.83 -12.99 -10.05
C ALA A 75 -3.60 -11.71 -9.68
N TYR A 76 -4.67 -11.80 -8.90
CA TYR A 76 -5.37 -10.63 -8.37
C TYR A 76 -4.44 -9.80 -7.48
N GLY A 77 -3.74 -10.43 -6.52
CA GLY A 77 -2.86 -9.76 -5.58
C GLY A 77 -1.71 -9.03 -6.27
N ILE A 78 -1.14 -9.63 -7.32
CA ILE A 78 -0.15 -8.96 -8.18
C ILE A 78 -0.74 -7.72 -8.84
N GLY A 79 -1.95 -7.80 -9.38
CA GLY A 79 -2.61 -6.66 -9.99
C GLY A 79 -2.87 -5.53 -9.00
N HIS A 80 -3.41 -5.87 -7.83
CA HIS A 80 -3.75 -4.93 -6.76
C HIS A 80 -2.51 -4.27 -6.15
N GLY A 81 -1.57 -5.05 -5.61
CA GLY A 81 -0.35 -4.49 -5.03
C GLY A 81 0.60 -3.88 -6.06
N GLY A 82 0.54 -4.35 -7.31
CA GLY A 82 1.32 -3.80 -8.42
C GLY A 82 0.89 -2.39 -8.78
N ILE A 83 -0.42 -2.14 -8.94
CA ILE A 83 -0.91 -0.78 -9.21
C ILE A 83 -0.67 0.15 -8.03
N GLU A 84 -0.85 -0.33 -6.79
CA GLU A 84 -0.52 0.45 -5.59
C GLU A 84 0.95 0.85 -5.59
N SER A 85 1.85 -0.10 -5.86
CA SER A 85 3.29 0.17 -5.90
C SER A 85 3.65 1.23 -6.95
N ILE A 86 2.99 1.20 -8.11
CA ILE A 86 3.17 2.20 -9.18
C ILE A 86 2.65 3.57 -8.72
N LEU A 87 1.44 3.64 -8.15
CA LEU A 87 0.79 4.89 -7.77
C LEU A 87 1.46 5.56 -6.56
N VAL A 88 1.86 4.78 -5.56
CA VAL A 88 2.42 5.29 -4.30
C VAL A 88 3.91 5.59 -4.44
N GLY A 89 4.69 4.68 -5.05
CA GLY A 89 6.15 4.81 -5.12
C GLY A 89 6.71 4.99 -6.53
N GLY A 90 6.14 4.30 -7.51
CA GLY A 90 6.66 4.24 -8.88
C GLY A 90 6.71 5.59 -9.58
N PHE A 91 5.63 6.38 -9.51
CA PHE A 91 5.61 7.71 -10.11
C PHE A 91 6.63 8.66 -9.46
N SER A 92 6.72 8.66 -8.13
CA SER A 92 7.69 9.48 -7.39
C SER A 92 9.13 9.12 -7.75
N ALA A 93 9.45 7.82 -7.83
CA ALA A 93 10.77 7.35 -8.25
C ALA A 93 11.08 7.72 -9.70
N PHE A 94 10.10 7.58 -10.60
CA PHE A 94 10.25 7.97 -12.00
C PHE A 94 10.50 9.48 -12.15
N GLN A 95 9.76 10.31 -11.41
CA GLN A 95 9.96 11.75 -11.39
C GLN A 95 11.34 12.13 -10.84
N ALA A 96 11.79 11.49 -9.76
CA ALA A 96 13.13 11.70 -9.20
C ALA A 96 14.23 11.36 -10.20
N LEU A 97 14.07 10.30 -11.00
CA LEU A 97 15.03 9.94 -12.07
C LEU A 97 15.08 10.99 -13.18
N ILE A 98 13.93 11.53 -13.60
CA ILE A 98 13.90 12.64 -14.57
C ILE A 98 14.67 13.84 -14.02
N PHE A 99 14.40 14.24 -12.78
CA PHE A 99 15.08 15.38 -12.17
C PHE A 99 16.57 15.14 -11.96
N ALA A 100 16.98 13.94 -11.54
CA ALA A 100 18.40 13.58 -11.42
C ALA A 100 19.12 13.72 -12.77
N ASN A 101 18.52 13.23 -13.87
CA ASN A 101 19.09 13.39 -15.22
C ASN A 101 19.16 14.85 -15.66
N SER A 102 18.13 15.65 -15.34
CA SER A 102 18.11 17.08 -15.64
C SER A 102 19.18 17.86 -14.84
N ILE A 103 19.41 17.49 -13.58
CA ILE A 103 20.47 18.07 -12.73
C ILE A 103 21.83 17.72 -13.32
N ASN A 104 22.07 16.45 -13.64
CA ASN A 104 23.33 15.97 -14.20
C ASN A 104 23.66 16.59 -15.57
N SER A 105 22.63 16.95 -16.36
CA SER A 105 22.79 17.61 -17.66
C SER A 105 22.85 19.15 -17.57
N GLY A 106 22.71 19.74 -16.39
CA GLY A 106 22.66 21.19 -16.19
C GLY A 106 21.36 21.88 -16.64
N SER A 107 20.44 21.14 -17.27
CA SER A 107 19.15 21.66 -17.73
C SER A 107 18.19 22.01 -16.58
N PHE A 108 18.41 21.44 -15.39
CA PHE A 108 17.61 21.76 -14.20
C PHE A 108 17.80 23.22 -13.74
N ALA A 109 18.98 23.81 -13.97
CA ALA A 109 19.24 25.21 -13.60
C ALA A 109 18.29 26.18 -14.31
N GLN A 110 17.98 25.92 -15.59
CA GLN A 110 17.03 26.73 -16.37
C GLN A 110 15.59 26.62 -15.85
N MET A 111 15.23 25.49 -15.23
CA MET A 111 13.94 25.32 -14.57
C MET A 111 13.89 26.11 -13.25
N VAL A 112 14.98 26.10 -12.47
CA VAL A 112 15.10 26.88 -11.23
C VAL A 112 15.04 28.38 -11.50
N GLU A 113 15.65 28.87 -12.59
CA GLU A 113 15.55 30.28 -12.98
C GLU A 113 14.10 30.73 -13.22
N LYS A 114 13.26 29.85 -13.79
CA LYS A 114 11.84 30.13 -14.05
C LYS A 114 10.96 29.90 -12.83
N MET A 115 11.35 28.95 -11.97
CA MET A 115 10.62 28.49 -10.79
C MET A 115 11.60 28.37 -9.62
N PRO A 116 11.93 29.49 -8.95
CA PRO A 116 12.95 29.51 -7.89
C PRO A 116 12.66 28.53 -6.74
N GLU A 117 11.40 28.16 -6.52
CA GLU A 117 10.98 27.14 -5.56
C GLU A 117 11.60 25.75 -5.81
N LEU A 118 12.01 25.45 -7.05
CA LEU A 118 12.65 24.18 -7.41
C LEU A 118 14.08 24.06 -6.86
N SER A 119 14.71 25.16 -6.43
CA SER A 119 16.03 25.13 -5.79
C SER A 119 16.05 24.21 -4.56
N ARG A 120 14.99 24.25 -3.74
CA ARG A 120 14.85 23.37 -2.57
C ARG A 120 14.76 21.90 -2.95
N LEU A 121 14.08 21.60 -4.06
CA LEU A 121 13.97 20.24 -4.57
C LEU A 121 15.32 19.74 -5.09
N GLN A 122 16.07 20.61 -5.78
CA GLN A 122 17.44 20.30 -6.22
C GLN A 122 18.34 19.97 -5.03
N ASP A 123 18.34 20.81 -3.99
CA ASP A 123 19.13 20.59 -2.77
C ASP A 123 18.75 19.27 -2.10
N LEU A 124 17.45 18.98 -2.00
CA LEU A 124 16.95 17.73 -1.42
C LEU A 124 17.45 16.52 -2.23
N LEU A 125 17.33 16.53 -3.55
CA LEU A 125 17.79 15.44 -4.41
C LEU A 125 19.30 15.21 -4.34
N ILE A 126 20.10 16.27 -4.20
CA ILE A 126 21.57 16.20 -4.10
C ILE A 126 22.02 15.69 -2.72
N GLN A 127 21.38 16.18 -1.65
CA GLN A 127 21.79 15.90 -0.27
C GLN A 127 21.17 14.61 0.27
N GLN A 128 20.11 14.09 -0.36
CA GLN A 128 19.44 12.88 0.10
C GLN A 128 20.36 11.66 -0.03
N PRO A 129 20.58 10.92 1.06
CA PRO A 129 21.38 9.70 1.01
C PRO A 129 20.81 8.67 0.04
N ALA A 130 21.67 8.11 -0.81
CA ALA A 130 21.29 7.14 -1.85
C ALA A 130 20.53 5.92 -1.29
N TYR A 131 20.85 5.49 -0.07
CA TYR A 131 20.21 4.33 0.57
C TYR A 131 18.71 4.53 0.82
N LEU A 132 18.22 5.77 0.94
CA LEU A 132 16.79 6.04 1.15
C LEU A 132 15.95 5.69 -0.08
N TYR A 133 16.48 5.88 -1.30
CA TYR A 133 15.81 5.45 -2.53
C TYR A 133 15.75 3.92 -2.63
N PHE A 134 16.80 3.24 -2.17
CA PHE A 134 16.82 1.78 -2.10
C PHE A 134 15.81 1.26 -1.07
N LEU A 135 15.77 1.85 0.13
CA LEU A 135 14.80 1.49 1.16
C LEU A 135 13.36 1.69 0.67
N GLY A 136 13.03 2.83 0.05
CA GLY A 136 11.70 3.03 -0.52
C GLY A 136 11.34 2.04 -1.63
N SER A 137 12.31 1.61 -2.45
CA SER A 137 12.07 0.56 -3.45
C SER A 137 11.87 -0.82 -2.81
N PHE A 138 12.65 -1.13 -1.77
CA PHE A 138 12.55 -2.38 -1.03
C PHE A 138 11.21 -2.49 -0.30
N GLU A 139 10.76 -1.40 0.30
CA GLU A 139 9.46 -1.26 0.95
C GLU A 139 8.31 -1.60 -0.03
N ARG A 140 8.34 -1.09 -1.26
CA ARG A 140 7.32 -1.43 -2.28
C ARG A 140 7.30 -2.91 -2.66
N ILE A 141 8.45 -3.58 -2.70
CA ILE A 141 8.50 -5.04 -2.93
C ILE A 141 7.87 -5.79 -1.75
N MET A 142 8.17 -5.36 -0.52
CA MET A 142 7.60 -5.93 0.69
C MET A 142 6.08 -5.73 0.78
N ALA A 143 5.61 -4.51 0.46
CA ALA A 143 4.20 -4.16 0.38
C ALA A 143 3.49 -5.03 -0.67
N LEU A 144 4.06 -5.20 -1.87
CA LEU A 144 3.49 -6.09 -2.90
C LEU A 144 3.27 -7.51 -2.37
N VAL A 145 4.24 -8.07 -1.65
CA VAL A 145 4.12 -9.42 -1.05
C VAL A 145 3.01 -9.44 0.01
N LEU A 146 2.90 -8.41 0.84
CA LEU A 146 1.82 -8.27 1.83
C LEU A 146 0.45 -8.19 1.16
N GLN A 147 0.31 -7.39 0.11
CA GLN A 147 -0.94 -7.27 -0.64
C GLN A 147 -1.38 -8.59 -1.27
N ILE A 148 -0.45 -9.42 -1.74
CA ILE A 148 -0.74 -10.77 -2.21
C ILE A 148 -1.21 -11.65 -1.03
N ALA A 149 -0.57 -11.56 0.13
CA ALA A 149 -0.97 -12.34 1.31
C ALA A 149 -2.36 -11.96 1.85
N PHE A 150 -2.68 -10.66 1.92
CA PHE A 150 -4.02 -10.20 2.31
C PHE A 150 -5.08 -10.66 1.31
N THR A 151 -4.79 -10.59 0.01
CA THR A 151 -5.63 -11.19 -1.03
C THR A 151 -5.88 -12.68 -0.78
N MET A 152 -4.87 -13.47 -0.38
CA MET A 152 -5.06 -14.89 -0.07
C MET A 152 -5.96 -15.12 1.14
N LEU A 153 -5.84 -14.30 2.19
CA LEU A 153 -6.70 -14.35 3.37
C LEU A 153 -8.16 -14.07 3.00
N VAL A 154 -8.42 -13.00 2.24
CA VAL A 154 -9.78 -12.64 1.83
C VAL A 154 -10.37 -13.66 0.87
N LEU A 155 -9.59 -14.15 -0.08
CA LEU A 155 -10.02 -15.23 -0.97
C LEU A 155 -10.40 -16.48 -0.17
N TYR A 156 -9.58 -16.88 0.80
CA TYR A 156 -9.90 -18.01 1.68
C TYR A 156 -11.18 -17.75 2.49
N ALA A 157 -11.34 -16.55 3.04
CA ALA A 157 -12.53 -16.14 3.78
C ALA A 157 -13.81 -16.33 2.96
N VAL A 158 -13.80 -15.89 1.70
CA VAL A 158 -14.93 -16.00 0.77
C VAL A 158 -15.16 -17.45 0.35
N LYS A 159 -14.12 -18.14 -0.12
CA LYS A 159 -14.23 -19.50 -0.67
C LYS A 159 -14.74 -20.50 0.37
N GLN A 160 -14.25 -20.39 1.59
CA GLN A 160 -14.57 -21.29 2.70
C GLN A 160 -15.71 -20.76 3.59
N LYS A 161 -16.29 -19.59 3.27
CA LYS A 161 -17.30 -18.89 4.09
C LYS A 161 -16.85 -18.65 5.54
N LYS A 162 -15.53 -18.61 5.78
CA LYS A 162 -14.92 -18.33 7.09
C LYS A 162 -14.55 -16.85 7.17
N TYR A 163 -15.56 -15.99 7.30
CA TYR A 163 -15.39 -14.52 7.23
C TYR A 163 -14.50 -13.93 8.34
N ILE A 164 -14.17 -14.69 9.39
CA ILE A 164 -13.16 -14.27 10.37
C ILE A 164 -11.80 -13.96 9.72
N PHE A 165 -11.46 -14.62 8.61
CA PHE A 165 -10.21 -14.35 7.89
C PHE A 165 -10.22 -13.00 7.17
N LEU A 166 -11.38 -12.42 6.86
CA LEU A 166 -11.49 -11.03 6.37
C LEU A 166 -11.12 -10.06 7.49
N VAL A 167 -11.61 -10.30 8.72
CA VAL A 167 -11.25 -9.48 9.89
C VAL A 167 -9.75 -9.55 10.14
N TYR A 168 -9.14 -10.74 10.05
CA TYR A 168 -7.69 -10.87 10.17
C TYR A 168 -6.93 -10.10 9.08
N ALA A 169 -7.40 -10.13 7.83
CA ALA A 169 -6.79 -9.35 6.76
C ALA A 169 -6.82 -7.84 7.08
N VAL A 170 -7.98 -7.31 7.48
CA VAL A 170 -8.14 -5.90 7.87
C VAL A 170 -7.20 -5.53 9.02
N LEU A 171 -7.16 -6.34 10.07
CA LEU A 171 -6.34 -6.04 11.25
C LEU A 171 -4.84 -6.10 10.95
N PHE A 172 -4.37 -7.08 10.18
CA PHE A 172 -2.95 -7.17 9.81
C PHE A 172 -2.54 -6.07 8.84
N HIS A 173 -3.40 -5.72 7.88
CA HIS A 173 -3.19 -4.60 6.98
C HIS A 173 -3.07 -3.31 7.77
N ALA A 174 -4.07 -3.01 8.60
CA ALA A 174 -4.08 -1.82 9.44
C ALA A 174 -2.87 -1.74 10.38
N PHE A 175 -2.40 -2.88 10.88
CA PHE A 175 -1.23 -2.93 11.75
C PHE A 175 0.05 -2.55 11.02
N VAL A 176 0.29 -3.04 9.80
CA VAL A 176 1.48 -2.66 9.03
C VAL A 176 1.41 -1.17 8.67
N ASP A 177 0.25 -0.72 8.18
CA ASP A 177 0.04 0.67 7.78
C ASP A 177 0.11 1.65 8.94
N PHE A 178 -0.26 1.22 10.15
CA PHE A 178 -0.07 2.00 11.36
C PHE A 178 1.39 2.42 11.55
N PHE A 179 2.34 1.49 11.40
CA PHE A 179 3.77 1.83 11.52
C PHE A 179 4.26 2.66 10.33
N ALA A 180 3.77 2.38 9.12
CA ALA A 180 4.08 3.22 7.96
C ALA A 180 3.62 4.67 8.18
N ALA A 181 2.42 4.88 8.75
CA ALA A 181 1.90 6.20 9.09
C ALA A 181 2.66 6.87 10.26
N LEU A 182 3.10 6.10 11.26
CA LEU A 182 3.99 6.63 12.31
C LEU A 182 5.33 7.11 11.75
N TYR A 183 5.86 6.44 10.71
CA TYR A 183 7.03 6.94 10.00
C TYR A 183 6.74 8.22 9.21
N GLN A 184 5.60 8.29 8.51
CA GLN A 184 5.19 9.51 7.79
C GLN A 184 5.03 10.73 8.71
N THR A 185 4.56 10.51 9.94
CA THR A 185 4.46 11.56 10.97
C THR A 185 5.77 11.84 11.70
N LYS A 186 6.88 11.19 11.32
CA LYS A 186 8.22 11.29 11.94
C LYS A 186 8.27 10.83 13.40
N THR A 187 7.29 10.05 13.85
CA THR A 187 7.22 9.52 15.21
C THR A 187 8.20 8.37 15.42
N ILE A 188 8.42 7.57 14.38
CA ILE A 188 9.44 6.51 14.35
C ILE A 188 10.39 6.73 13.18
N ASN A 189 11.59 6.16 13.25
CA ASN A 189 12.55 6.21 12.16
C ASN A 189 12.22 5.16 11.08
N ILE A 190 12.78 5.36 9.88
CA ILE A 190 12.58 4.47 8.74
C ILE A 190 12.99 3.02 9.04
N PHE A 191 14.11 2.79 9.74
CA PHE A 191 14.59 1.44 10.02
C PHE A 191 13.64 0.63 10.90
N VAL A 192 12.96 1.29 11.84
CA VAL A 192 11.93 0.65 12.68
C VAL A 192 10.73 0.27 11.82
N ALA A 193 10.24 1.18 10.98
CA ALA A 193 9.11 0.91 10.09
C ALA A 193 9.43 -0.25 9.11
N GLU A 194 10.54 -0.16 8.39
CA GLU A 194 11.00 -1.19 7.45
C GLU A 194 11.26 -2.53 8.14
N GLY A 195 11.83 -2.51 9.35
CA GLY A 195 12.08 -3.72 10.13
C GLY A 195 10.79 -4.45 10.51
N ILE A 196 9.74 -3.71 10.89
CA ILE A 196 8.42 -4.28 11.17
C ILE A 196 7.79 -4.82 9.87
N THR A 197 7.81 -4.04 8.79
CA THR A 197 7.30 -4.48 7.49
C THR A 197 7.98 -5.76 7.03
N LEU A 198 9.31 -5.86 7.15
CA LEU A 198 10.07 -7.05 6.80
C LEU A 198 9.64 -8.29 7.58
N LEU A 199 9.44 -8.18 8.90
CA LEU A 199 8.96 -9.29 9.73
C LEU A 199 7.58 -9.78 9.25
N PHE A 200 6.69 -8.86 8.94
CA PHE A 200 5.37 -9.18 8.40
C PHE A 200 5.44 -9.79 7.01
N THR A 201 6.34 -9.30 6.15
CA THR A 201 6.58 -9.88 4.82
C THR A 201 7.08 -11.31 4.91
N ILE A 202 7.95 -11.65 5.86
CA ILE A 202 8.37 -13.05 6.09
C ILE A 202 7.16 -13.91 6.45
N GLY A 203 6.31 -13.44 7.36
CA GLY A 203 5.05 -14.11 7.71
C GLY A 203 4.11 -14.26 6.50
N ALA A 204 4.00 -13.23 5.67
CA ALA A 204 3.21 -13.21 4.44
C ALA A 204 3.69 -14.25 3.42
N VAL A 205 5.01 -14.40 3.22
CA VAL A 205 5.56 -15.46 2.34
C VAL A 205 5.17 -16.84 2.84
N ILE A 206 5.26 -17.09 4.16
CA ILE A 206 4.84 -18.36 4.76
C ILE A 206 3.34 -18.58 4.56
N LEU A 207 2.53 -17.54 4.78
CA LEU A 207 1.08 -17.60 4.60
C LEU A 207 0.72 -17.93 3.14
N ILE A 208 1.29 -17.22 2.17
CA ILE A 208 1.05 -17.45 0.73
C ILE A 208 1.35 -18.91 0.38
N ARG A 209 2.48 -19.46 0.85
CA ARG A 209 2.85 -20.86 0.60
C ARG A 209 1.83 -21.84 1.19
N LYS A 210 1.41 -21.63 2.43
CA LYS A 210 0.41 -22.48 3.12
C LYS A 210 -0.98 -22.37 2.49
N MET A 211 -1.33 -21.21 1.93
CA MET A 211 -2.62 -20.99 1.29
C MET A 211 -2.81 -21.80 0.01
N LYS A 212 -1.72 -22.24 -0.63
CA LYS A 212 -1.80 -23.16 -1.78
C LYS A 212 -2.58 -24.43 -1.43
N GLU A 213 -2.21 -25.10 -0.35
CA GLU A 213 -2.87 -26.32 0.12
C GLU A 213 -4.31 -26.04 0.57
N LYS A 214 -4.49 -24.99 1.38
CA LYS A 214 -5.81 -24.60 1.93
C LYS A 214 -6.82 -24.16 0.87
N LEU A 215 -6.38 -23.60 -0.25
CA LEU A 215 -7.26 -23.18 -1.34
C LEU A 215 -7.52 -24.31 -2.35
N MET A 216 -6.74 -25.39 -2.31
CA MET A 216 -6.99 -26.60 -3.10
C MET A 216 -7.95 -27.58 -2.40
N SER A 217 -8.18 -27.43 -1.08
CA SER A 217 -9.15 -28.25 -0.37
C SER A 217 -10.59 -27.91 -0.77
N VAL A 218 -11.45 -28.93 -0.78
CA VAL A 218 -12.88 -28.77 -1.00
C VAL A 218 -13.46 -27.90 0.13
N PRO A 219 -14.42 -27.00 -0.15
CA PRO A 219 -15.11 -26.28 0.90
C PRO A 219 -15.77 -27.21 1.91
N GLU A 220 -15.52 -27.00 3.20
CA GLU A 220 -16.19 -27.70 4.31
C GLU A 220 -17.68 -27.30 4.40
#